data_AF-A0A9D6SC89-F1
#
_entry.id   AF-A0A9D6SC89-F1
#
_cell.length_a   1.000
_cell.length_b   1.000
_cell.length_c   1.000
_cell.angle_alpha   90.00
_cell.angle_beta   90.00
_cell.angle_gamma   90.00
#
_symmetry.space_group_name_H-M   'P 1'
#
loop_
_entity.id
_entity.type
_entity.pdbx_description
1 polymer ?
#
loop_
_entity_poly.entity_id
_entity_poly.type
_entity_poly.pdbx_seq_one_letter_code
_entity_poly.pdbx_strand_id
1 'polypeptide(L)'
;MNASGLRGTLSSMGLADLLQWASQARKTGTLVFDKGSLRKQIHFRDGVIAASGSNDPREYLGQFLLRHQVISEDQLRDAMETQRRTGKMLGRVLLDGGLLPVEKLMRLLARKAEETIYSLFLWEDAHFHFVDGETPEMEIVPLALQVEEVLLEGARRYDSLKKVREDFPSDATVLRKTGMTPPADALSHPMAALLYDLVDGARSIADICLEAHAPEYSASLVLHRLYGEGHLEIAAGARRRTPSRGEALVVLSEQAKGMLEKGNFEPALVLLEQIRDGADGNPEVPDLLRRAEAGFVDLAYRHFLPPKKVPVLTRPLESLVSEELTPEEGFLVSRMTGSWDIESIVSISPLREVEVLRILKRLRERMIFRLQDPPEPATT
;
A
#
# COMPACT_ATOMS: atom_id res chain seq x y z
N MET A 1 -10.61 2.71 33.51
CA MET A 1 -11.98 2.21 33.21
C MET A 1 -12.08 2.11 31.70
N ASN A 2 -12.16 0.88 31.17
CA ASN A 2 -12.16 0.65 29.73
C ASN A 2 -13.50 1.09 29.16
N ALA A 3 -13.54 2.25 28.51
CA ALA A 3 -14.72 2.69 27.77
C ALA A 3 -14.97 1.69 26.64
N SER A 4 -16.15 1.09 26.62
CA SER A 4 -16.68 0.28 25.55
C SER A 4 -16.80 1.12 24.27
N GLY A 5 -15.72 1.17 23.47
CA GLY A 5 -15.70 1.86 22.18
C GLY A 5 -16.58 1.14 21.16
N LEU A 6 -17.16 1.91 20.23
CA LEU A 6 -17.92 1.37 19.10
C LEU A 6 -16.97 0.48 18.26
N ARG A 7 -17.35 -0.76 17.99
CA ARG A 7 -16.57 -1.72 17.20
C ARG A 7 -17.50 -2.66 16.43
N GLY A 8 -17.05 -3.14 15.28
CA GLY A 8 -17.85 -4.04 14.45
C GLY A 8 -17.17 -4.33 13.11
N THR A 9 -17.97 -4.71 12.12
CA THR A 9 -17.53 -4.90 10.72
C THR A 9 -18.28 -3.96 9.80
N LEU A 10 -17.68 -3.60 8.66
CA LEU A 10 -18.34 -2.77 7.64
C LEU A 10 -19.61 -3.41 7.07
N SER A 11 -19.73 -4.74 7.14
CA SER A 11 -20.96 -5.48 6.83
C SER A 11 -22.09 -5.28 7.85
N SER A 12 -21.75 -4.95 9.11
CA SER A 12 -22.73 -4.70 10.18
C SER A 12 -23.16 -3.23 10.27
N MET A 13 -22.24 -2.31 9.97
CA MET A 13 -22.48 -0.87 9.94
C MET A 13 -21.58 -0.29 8.86
N GLY A 14 -22.19 0.20 7.78
CA GLY A 14 -21.44 0.68 6.61
C GLY A 14 -20.65 1.93 6.93
N LEU A 15 -19.65 2.24 6.10
CA LEU A 15 -18.84 3.45 6.26
C LEU A 15 -19.71 4.71 6.32
N ALA A 16 -20.74 4.81 5.48
CA ALA A 16 -21.63 5.96 5.46
C ALA A 16 -22.29 6.20 6.83
N ASP A 17 -22.81 5.14 7.45
CA ASP A 17 -23.42 5.19 8.77
C ASP A 17 -22.41 5.58 9.85
N LEU A 18 -21.17 5.08 9.76
CA LEU A 18 -20.09 5.40 10.69
C LEU A 18 -19.68 6.87 10.62
N LEU A 19 -19.51 7.41 9.41
CA LEU A 19 -19.20 8.82 9.21
C LEU A 19 -20.35 9.70 9.73
N GLN A 20 -21.60 9.33 9.40
CA GLN A 20 -22.78 10.08 9.83
C GLN A 20 -22.94 10.05 11.36
N TRP A 21 -22.73 8.90 11.99
CA TRP A 21 -22.72 8.75 13.44
C TRP A 21 -21.67 9.65 14.09
N ALA A 22 -20.43 9.62 13.59
CA ALA A 22 -19.34 10.43 14.13
C ALA A 22 -19.62 11.94 14.01
N SER A 23 -20.19 12.37 12.87
CA SER A 23 -20.62 13.76 12.63
C SER A 23 -21.72 14.20 13.59
N GLN A 24 -22.84 13.48 13.62
CA GLN A 24 -24.03 13.86 14.41
C GLN A 24 -23.75 13.85 15.92
N ALA A 25 -22.96 12.88 16.39
CA ALA A 25 -22.55 12.80 17.78
C ALA A 25 -21.39 13.77 18.12
N ARG A 26 -20.93 14.58 17.17
CA ARG A 26 -19.80 15.51 17.29
C ARG A 26 -18.57 14.87 17.91
N LYS A 27 -18.23 13.67 17.44
CA LYS A 27 -17.14 12.88 18.00
C LYS A 27 -15.79 13.56 17.78
N THR A 28 -14.94 13.42 18.78
CA THR A 28 -13.50 13.69 18.69
C THR A 28 -12.78 12.40 19.02
N GLY A 29 -11.95 11.91 18.10
CA GLY A 29 -11.33 10.60 18.20
C GLY A 29 -10.99 10.01 16.84
N THR A 30 -10.68 8.71 16.80
CA THR A 30 -10.23 8.03 15.58
C THR A 30 -11.07 6.81 15.27
N LEU A 31 -11.66 6.77 14.07
CA LEU A 31 -12.16 5.52 13.48
C LEU A 31 -11.00 4.79 12.81
N VAL A 32 -10.75 3.56 13.22
CA VAL A 32 -9.72 2.68 12.68
C VAL A 32 -10.39 1.54 11.94
N PHE A 33 -9.89 1.24 10.74
CA PHE A 33 -10.36 0.16 9.87
C PHE A 33 -9.22 -0.81 9.59
N ASP A 34 -9.46 -2.10 9.75
CA ASP A 34 -8.50 -3.18 9.56
C ASP A 34 -9.03 -4.20 8.54
N LYS A 35 -8.26 -4.44 7.48
CA LYS A 35 -8.51 -5.47 6.45
C LYS A 35 -7.21 -6.19 6.10
N GLY A 36 -7.02 -7.39 6.65
CA GLY A 36 -5.77 -8.13 6.49
C GLY A 36 -4.59 -7.36 7.13
N SER A 37 -3.58 -7.03 6.32
CA SER A 37 -2.44 -6.18 6.73
C SER A 37 -2.69 -4.69 6.55
N LEU A 38 -3.78 -4.30 5.86
CA LEU A 38 -4.10 -2.90 5.60
C LEU A 38 -4.86 -2.30 6.78
N ARG A 39 -4.43 -1.11 7.17
CA ARG A 39 -5.01 -0.27 8.20
C ARG A 39 -5.25 1.12 7.64
N LYS A 40 -6.45 1.64 7.86
CA LYS A 40 -6.83 3.02 7.54
C LYS A 40 -7.45 3.68 8.76
N GLN A 41 -7.29 4.99 8.85
CA GLN A 41 -7.76 5.77 9.98
C GLN A 41 -8.44 7.04 9.48
N ILE A 42 -9.53 7.43 10.14
CA ILE A 42 -10.19 8.71 9.97
C ILE A 42 -10.25 9.38 11.33
N HIS A 43 -9.65 10.55 11.44
CA HIS A 43 -9.58 11.32 12.67
C HIS A 43 -10.67 12.38 12.64
N PHE A 44 -11.47 12.43 13.70
CA PHE A 44 -12.56 13.39 13.87
C PHE A 44 -12.23 14.40 14.95
N ARG A 45 -12.70 15.63 14.76
CA ARG A 45 -12.70 16.69 15.77
C ARG A 45 -14.03 17.41 15.69
N ASP A 46 -14.79 17.38 16.78
CA ASP A 46 -16.14 17.96 16.88
C ASP A 46 -17.07 17.54 15.71
N GLY A 47 -16.97 16.28 15.28
CA GLY A 47 -17.77 15.72 14.18
C GLY A 47 -17.23 16.00 12.77
N VAL A 48 -16.21 16.83 12.63
CA VAL A 48 -15.56 17.14 11.34
C VAL A 48 -14.37 16.21 11.12
N ILE A 49 -14.14 15.80 9.87
CA ILE A 49 -12.96 15.01 9.51
C ILE A 49 -11.73 15.91 9.48
N ALA A 50 -10.80 15.65 10.41
CA ALA A 50 -9.63 16.46 10.65
C ALA A 50 -8.36 15.92 9.97
N ALA A 51 -8.29 14.60 9.78
CA ALA A 51 -7.20 13.92 9.06
C ALA A 51 -7.59 12.48 8.69
N SER A 52 -6.76 11.86 7.86
CA SER A 52 -6.83 10.42 7.59
C SER A 52 -5.43 9.80 7.52
N GLY A 53 -5.32 8.54 7.91
CA GLY A 53 -4.10 7.74 7.80
C GLY A 53 -4.31 6.47 6.98
N SER A 54 -3.25 5.98 6.34
CA SER A 54 -3.21 4.65 5.74
C SER A 54 -1.80 4.09 5.79
N ASN A 55 -1.67 2.80 6.05
CA ASN A 55 -0.41 2.05 5.87
C ASN A 55 -0.28 1.44 4.46
N ASP A 56 -1.20 1.74 3.55
CA ASP A 56 -1.07 1.37 2.14
C ASP A 56 -0.01 2.26 1.49
N PRO A 57 1.10 1.70 0.99
CA PRO A 57 2.19 2.50 0.44
C PRO A 57 1.79 3.30 -0.80
N ARG A 58 0.75 2.88 -1.53
CA ARG A 58 0.16 3.63 -2.66
C ARG A 58 -0.48 4.95 -2.21
N GLU A 59 -0.79 5.06 -0.92
CA GLU A 59 -1.43 6.21 -0.30
C GLU A 59 -0.47 7.03 0.56
N TYR A 60 0.83 6.79 0.49
CA TYR A 60 1.80 7.64 1.20
C TYR A 60 1.87 9.04 0.60
N LEU A 61 2.11 10.05 1.45
CA LEU A 61 2.18 11.45 1.01
C LEU A 61 3.24 11.66 -0.08
N GLY A 62 4.42 11.06 0.08
CA GLY A 62 5.49 11.18 -0.92
C GLY A 62 5.06 10.66 -2.29
N GLN A 63 4.44 9.48 -2.34
CA GLN A 63 3.95 8.87 -3.57
C GLN A 63 2.82 9.68 -4.21
N PHE A 64 1.90 10.17 -3.38
CA PHE A 64 0.84 11.07 -3.81
C PHE A 64 1.42 12.32 -4.49
N LEU A 65 2.43 12.95 -3.90
CA LEU A 65 3.05 14.16 -4.44
C LEU A 65 3.82 13.90 -5.74
N LEU A 66 4.54 12.78 -5.84
CA LEU A 66 5.23 12.37 -7.08
C LEU A 66 4.24 12.15 -8.22
N ARG A 67 3.18 11.37 -7.98
CA ARG A 67 2.15 11.07 -8.98
C ARG A 67 1.47 12.33 -9.51
N HIS A 68 1.26 13.32 -8.65
CA HIS A 68 0.70 14.61 -9.03
C HIS A 68 1.75 15.60 -9.57
N GLN A 69 3.00 15.15 -9.80
CA GLN A 69 4.12 15.95 -10.30
C GLN A 69 4.37 17.21 -9.47
N VAL A 70 4.06 17.14 -8.18
CA VAL A 70 4.22 18.26 -7.24
C VAL A 70 5.68 18.37 -6.78
N ILE A 71 6.35 17.22 -6.68
CA ILE A 71 7.78 17.10 -6.36
C ILE A 71 8.42 16.10 -7.34
N SER A 72 9.73 16.19 -7.53
CA SER A 72 10.53 15.18 -8.25
C SER A 72 10.99 14.06 -7.31
N GLU A 73 11.51 12.97 -7.89
CA GLU A 73 12.11 11.88 -7.11
C GLU A 73 13.29 12.35 -6.26
N ASP A 74 14.12 13.24 -6.81
CA ASP A 74 15.24 13.84 -6.08
C ASP A 74 14.77 14.64 -4.86
N GLN A 75 13.74 15.48 -5.06
CA GLN A 75 13.16 16.27 -3.97
C GLN A 75 12.51 15.39 -2.90
N LEU A 76 11.85 14.30 -3.30
CA LEU A 76 11.28 13.36 -2.32
C LEU A 76 12.40 12.68 -1.52
N ARG A 77 13.48 12.23 -2.17
CA ARG A 77 14.62 11.62 -1.48
C ARG A 77 15.19 12.56 -0.41
N ASP A 78 15.51 13.79 -0.80
CA ASP A 78 16.16 14.76 0.10
C ASP A 78 15.23 15.12 1.28
N ALA A 79 13.92 15.20 1.02
CA ALA A 79 12.91 15.39 2.06
C ALA A 79 12.80 14.17 3.00
N MET A 80 12.85 12.94 2.48
CA MET A 80 12.83 11.73 3.30
C MET A 80 14.10 11.55 4.13
N GLU A 81 15.26 11.94 3.62
CA GLU A 81 16.51 11.96 4.39
C GLU A 81 16.43 12.98 5.54
N THR A 82 15.93 14.18 5.26
CA THR A 82 15.71 15.20 6.29
C THR A 82 14.68 14.75 7.33
N GLN A 83 13.59 14.11 6.92
CA GLN A 83 12.61 13.49 7.81
C GLN A 83 13.29 12.48 8.74
N ARG A 84 14.12 11.57 8.20
CA ARG A 84 14.81 10.56 9.01
C ARG A 84 15.78 11.17 10.01
N ARG A 85 16.52 12.21 9.62
CA ARG A 85 17.44 12.93 10.51
C ARG A 85 16.74 13.71 11.62
N THR A 86 15.55 14.26 11.33
CA THR A 86 14.86 15.20 12.24
C THR A 86 13.70 14.58 13.01
N GLY A 87 13.18 13.43 12.57
CA GLY A 87 11.95 12.82 13.09
C GLY A 87 10.65 13.55 12.71
N LYS A 88 10.73 14.69 12.00
CA LYS A 88 9.57 15.50 11.61
C LYS A 88 8.69 14.79 10.58
N MET A 89 7.41 15.12 10.54
CA MET A 89 6.52 14.63 9.48
C MET A 89 6.99 15.13 8.10
N LEU A 90 6.87 14.28 7.06
CA LEU A 90 7.27 14.64 5.69
C LEU A 90 6.63 15.96 5.21
N GLY A 91 5.35 16.18 5.50
CA GLY A 91 4.68 17.44 5.20
C GLY A 91 5.40 18.65 5.80
N ARG A 92 5.83 18.56 7.07
CA ARG A 92 6.57 19.63 7.75
C ARG A 92 7.94 19.85 7.12
N VAL A 93 8.64 18.77 6.76
CA VAL A 93 9.93 18.86 6.07
C VAL A 93 9.81 19.58 4.73
N LEU A 94 8.75 19.31 3.97
CA LEU A 94 8.49 19.98 2.69
C LEU A 94 8.19 21.48 2.85
N LEU A 95 7.54 21.88 3.96
CA LEU A 95 7.33 23.29 4.30
C LEU A 95 8.64 23.98 4.72
N ASP A 96 9.36 23.37 5.67
CA ASP A 96 10.60 23.92 6.23
C ASP A 96 11.68 24.05 5.14
N GLY A 97 11.72 23.13 4.18
CA GLY A 97 12.61 23.17 3.02
C GLY A 97 12.16 24.10 1.89
N GLY A 98 11.03 24.79 2.02
CA GLY A 98 10.51 25.71 1.00
C GLY A 98 10.04 25.04 -0.31
N LEU A 99 9.88 23.72 -0.32
CA LEU A 99 9.45 22.95 -1.49
C LEU A 99 7.96 23.18 -1.81
N LEU A 100 7.14 23.40 -0.77
CA LEU A 100 5.72 23.67 -0.92
C LEU A 100 5.27 24.78 0.03
N PRO A 101 4.45 25.75 -0.44
CA PRO A 101 3.78 26.69 0.46
C PRO A 101 2.66 25.98 1.23
N VAL A 102 2.34 26.48 2.41
CA VAL A 102 1.41 25.84 3.35
C VAL A 102 0.02 25.66 2.72
N GLU A 103 -0.47 26.63 1.95
CA GLU A 103 -1.78 26.59 1.31
C GLU A 103 -1.84 25.50 0.22
N LYS A 104 -0.72 25.25 -0.48
CA LYS A 104 -0.64 24.18 -1.48
C LYS A 104 -0.60 22.82 -0.80
N LEU A 105 0.20 22.67 0.26
CA LEU A 105 0.26 21.43 1.04
C LEU A 105 -1.11 21.09 1.63
N MET A 106 -1.81 22.06 2.21
CA MET A 106 -3.14 21.85 2.80
C MET A 106 -4.16 21.34 1.77
N ARG A 107 -4.19 21.92 0.57
CA ARG A 107 -5.07 21.43 -0.51
C ARG A 107 -4.72 20.01 -0.96
N LEU A 108 -3.43 19.68 -1.01
CA LEU A 108 -2.96 18.35 -1.38
C LEU A 108 -3.28 17.31 -0.30
N LEU A 109 -3.14 17.67 0.98
CA LEU A 109 -3.53 16.83 2.10
C LEU A 109 -5.05 16.57 2.13
N ALA A 110 -5.87 17.59 1.83
CA ALA A 110 -7.32 17.44 1.71
C ALA A 110 -7.68 16.40 0.64
N ARG A 111 -7.15 16.58 -0.58
CA ARG A 111 -7.37 15.65 -1.70
C ARG A 111 -6.87 14.24 -1.39
N LYS A 112 -5.70 14.11 -0.75
CA LYS A 112 -5.18 12.82 -0.32
C LYS A 112 -6.10 12.16 0.69
N ALA A 113 -6.62 12.92 1.65
CA ALA A 113 -7.52 12.40 2.67
C ALA A 113 -8.84 11.93 2.07
N GLU A 114 -9.41 12.71 1.15
CA GLU A 114 -10.55 12.31 0.34
C GLU A 114 -10.29 10.99 -0.40
N GLU A 115 -9.17 10.84 -1.10
CA GLU A 115 -8.82 9.59 -1.80
C GLU A 115 -8.73 8.38 -0.83
N THR A 116 -8.07 8.56 0.32
CA THR A 116 -8.00 7.52 1.36
C THR A 116 -9.41 7.18 1.90
N ILE A 117 -10.28 8.15 2.14
CA ILE A 117 -11.63 7.90 2.65
C ILE A 117 -12.52 7.24 1.58
N TYR A 118 -12.46 7.71 0.33
CA TYR A 118 -13.25 7.14 -0.75
C TYR A 118 -12.87 5.68 -1.05
N SER A 119 -11.60 5.32 -0.87
CA SER A 119 -11.18 3.92 -1.00
C SER A 119 -11.81 3.00 0.05
N LEU A 120 -12.20 3.50 1.23
CA LEU A 120 -12.89 2.71 2.25
C LEU A 120 -14.31 2.33 1.84
N PHE A 121 -14.97 3.08 0.95
CA PHE A 121 -16.27 2.66 0.40
C PHE A 121 -16.17 1.37 -0.43
N LEU A 122 -14.96 0.96 -0.82
CA LEU A 122 -14.72 -0.25 -1.61
C LEU A 122 -14.49 -1.47 -0.72
N TRP A 123 -14.29 -1.25 0.57
CA TRP A 123 -14.07 -2.31 1.55
C TRP A 123 -15.41 -2.88 2.00
N GLU A 124 -15.70 -4.12 1.60
CA GLU A 124 -16.90 -4.85 2.03
C GLU A 124 -16.65 -5.60 3.36
N ASP A 125 -15.47 -6.20 3.49
CA ASP A 125 -15.08 -6.99 4.65
C ASP A 125 -13.90 -6.34 5.40
N ALA A 126 -14.19 -5.40 6.29
CA ALA A 126 -13.21 -4.83 7.19
C ALA A 126 -13.77 -4.70 8.61
N HIS A 127 -12.89 -4.88 9.59
CA HIS A 127 -13.20 -4.62 10.99
C HIS A 127 -12.98 -3.14 11.27
N PHE A 128 -13.80 -2.56 12.14
CA PHE A 128 -13.59 -1.20 12.60
C PHE A 128 -13.69 -1.09 14.11
N HIS A 129 -13.04 -0.07 14.65
CA HIS A 129 -13.25 0.38 16.02
C HIS A 129 -13.04 1.90 16.14
N PHE A 130 -13.73 2.52 17.08
CA PHE A 130 -13.58 3.93 17.43
C PHE A 130 -12.78 4.07 18.73
N VAL A 131 -11.76 4.92 18.69
CA VAL A 131 -10.99 5.32 19.87
C VAL A 131 -11.34 6.76 20.24
N ASP A 132 -11.99 6.94 21.38
CA ASP A 132 -12.48 8.25 21.85
C ASP A 132 -11.32 9.11 22.37
N GLY A 133 -11.33 10.40 22.03
CA GLY A 133 -10.32 11.38 22.45
C GLY A 133 -8.93 11.24 21.83
N GLU A 134 -8.60 10.10 21.20
CA GLU A 134 -7.33 9.91 20.50
C GLU A 134 -7.37 10.60 19.14
N THR A 135 -6.65 11.72 19.02
CA THR A 135 -6.32 12.35 17.74
C THR A 135 -4.82 12.59 17.68
N PRO A 136 -4.14 12.34 16.55
CA PRO A 136 -2.72 12.61 16.44
C PRO A 136 -2.45 14.09 16.72
N GLU A 137 -1.35 14.38 17.41
CA GLU A 137 -0.81 15.73 17.48
C GLU A 137 -0.41 16.14 16.06
N MET A 138 -1.29 16.89 15.41
CA MET A 138 -1.00 17.44 14.09
C MET A 138 -0.14 18.69 14.27
N GLU A 139 1.12 18.61 13.87
CA GLU A 139 2.02 19.78 13.76
C GLU A 139 1.62 20.75 12.63
N ILE A 140 0.57 20.42 11.88
CA ILE A 140 0.01 21.18 10.76
C ILE A 140 -1.46 21.50 11.06
N VAL A 141 -1.99 22.57 10.47
CA VAL A 141 -3.41 22.93 10.55
C VAL A 141 -4.27 21.71 10.17
N PRO A 142 -5.27 21.33 10.99
CA PRO A 142 -6.15 20.21 10.68
C PRO A 142 -6.96 20.48 9.41
N LEU A 143 -7.29 19.42 8.67
CA LEU A 143 -8.29 19.51 7.62
C LEU A 143 -9.67 19.82 8.23
N ALA A 144 -10.58 20.34 7.41
CA ALA A 144 -11.97 20.56 7.79
C ALA A 144 -12.87 20.01 6.68
N LEU A 145 -12.80 18.69 6.47
CA LEU A 145 -13.65 18.00 5.49
C LEU A 145 -15.02 17.74 6.10
N GLN A 146 -16.06 18.24 5.44
CA GLN A 146 -17.44 18.06 5.88
C GLN A 146 -17.91 16.65 5.52
N VAL A 147 -18.49 15.95 6.49
CA VAL A 147 -18.92 14.56 6.33
C VAL A 147 -19.96 14.43 5.22
N GLU A 148 -20.87 15.39 5.09
CA GLU A 148 -21.93 15.38 4.09
C GLU A 148 -21.37 15.40 2.65
N GLU A 149 -20.32 16.19 2.40
CA GLU A 149 -19.65 16.26 1.10
C GLU A 149 -18.94 14.94 0.77
N VAL A 150 -18.27 14.35 1.77
CA VAL A 150 -17.62 13.05 1.65
C VAL A 150 -18.64 11.94 1.39
N LEU A 151 -19.80 11.96 2.05
CA LEU A 151 -20.86 10.98 1.84
C LEU A 151 -21.44 11.06 0.43
N LEU A 152 -21.72 12.27 -0.07
CA LEU A 152 -22.30 12.46 -1.41
C LEU A 152 -21.36 11.95 -2.51
N GLU A 153 -20.10 12.35 -2.46
CA GLU A 153 -19.10 11.92 -3.44
C GLU A 153 -18.77 10.43 -3.26
N GLY A 154 -18.69 9.93 -2.02
CA GLY A 154 -18.49 8.51 -1.73
C GLY A 154 -19.58 7.63 -2.33
N ALA A 155 -20.86 8.00 -2.17
CA ALA A 155 -22.00 7.31 -2.77
C ALA A 155 -21.92 7.31 -4.31
N ARG A 156 -21.61 8.46 -4.93
CA ARG A 156 -21.43 8.57 -6.38
C ARG A 156 -20.34 7.64 -6.91
N ARG A 157 -19.21 7.55 -6.19
CA ARG A 157 -18.09 6.67 -6.54
C ARG A 157 -18.45 5.20 -6.37
N TYR A 158 -19.12 4.86 -5.28
CA TYR A 158 -19.60 3.51 -5.02
C TYR A 158 -20.54 3.02 -6.14
N ASP A 159 -21.52 3.83 -6.54
CA ASP A 159 -22.44 3.49 -7.64
C ASP A 159 -21.72 3.32 -8.98
N SER A 160 -20.69 4.14 -9.23
CA SER A 160 -19.87 4.03 -10.44
C SER A 160 -19.11 2.69 -10.47
N LEU A 161 -18.48 2.32 -9.35
CA LEU A 161 -17.74 1.06 -9.26
C LEU A 161 -18.63 -0.17 -9.18
N LYS A 162 -19.84 -0.05 -8.64
CA LYS A 162 -20.82 -1.15 -8.68
C LYS A 162 -21.09 -1.60 -10.12
N LYS A 163 -21.19 -0.65 -11.06
CA LYS A 163 -21.32 -0.96 -12.49
C LYS A 163 -20.06 -1.60 -13.05
N VAL A 164 -18.88 -1.07 -12.71
CA VAL A 164 -17.60 -1.68 -13.11
C VAL A 164 -17.51 -3.13 -12.64
N ARG A 165 -17.99 -3.42 -11.43
CA ARG A 165 -17.97 -4.76 -10.83
C ARG A 165 -18.89 -5.78 -11.50
N GLU A 166 -19.83 -5.35 -12.33
CA GLU A 166 -20.64 -6.26 -13.16
C GLU A 166 -19.75 -6.99 -14.18
N ASP A 167 -18.73 -6.31 -14.72
CA ASP A 167 -17.76 -6.88 -15.66
C ASP A 167 -16.45 -7.30 -14.98
N PHE A 168 -16.00 -6.56 -13.96
CA PHE A 168 -14.76 -6.79 -13.20
C PHE A 168 -15.09 -7.18 -11.75
N PRO A 169 -15.44 -8.45 -11.45
CA PRO A 169 -15.95 -8.86 -10.13
C PRO A 169 -15.02 -8.54 -8.96
N SER A 170 -13.72 -8.42 -9.23
CA SER A 170 -12.71 -7.99 -8.26
C SER A 170 -11.53 -7.31 -8.97
N ASP A 171 -10.70 -6.62 -8.21
CA ASP A 171 -9.39 -6.11 -8.65
C ASP A 171 -8.40 -7.23 -9.01
N ALA A 172 -8.68 -8.49 -8.67
CA ALA A 172 -7.95 -9.65 -9.15
C ALA A 172 -8.25 -10.02 -10.62
N THR A 173 -9.16 -9.30 -11.28
CA THR A 173 -9.48 -9.50 -12.71
C THR A 173 -8.24 -9.23 -13.56
N VAL A 174 -7.93 -10.13 -14.49
CA VAL A 174 -6.81 -9.99 -15.44
C VAL A 174 -7.36 -9.58 -16.80
N LEU A 175 -6.80 -8.51 -17.34
CA LEU A 175 -7.15 -7.94 -18.63
C LEU A 175 -6.05 -8.23 -19.65
N ARG A 176 -6.40 -8.36 -20.93
CA ARG A 176 -5.45 -8.38 -22.04
C ARG A 176 -5.89 -7.41 -23.14
N LYS A 177 -4.92 -6.88 -23.88
CA LYS A 177 -5.17 -6.05 -25.06
C LYS A 177 -5.82 -6.89 -26.15
N THR A 178 -6.82 -6.35 -26.82
CA THR A 178 -7.34 -6.94 -28.05
C THR A 178 -6.43 -6.55 -29.23
N GLY A 179 -6.78 -7.01 -30.44
CA GLY A 179 -6.14 -6.51 -31.67
C GLY A 179 -6.55 -5.07 -32.04
N MET A 180 -7.47 -4.43 -31.29
CA MET A 180 -7.98 -3.10 -31.58
C MET A 180 -7.29 -2.05 -30.71
N THR A 181 -6.39 -1.26 -31.31
CA THR A 181 -5.70 -0.18 -30.61
C THR A 181 -6.67 0.96 -30.26
N PRO A 182 -6.62 1.50 -29.03
CA PRO A 182 -7.34 2.71 -28.66
C PRO A 182 -7.04 3.90 -29.58
N PRO A 183 -8.02 4.76 -29.88
CA PRO A 183 -7.75 6.01 -30.57
C PRO A 183 -6.88 6.92 -29.68
N ALA A 184 -6.08 7.79 -30.30
CA ALA A 184 -5.06 8.58 -29.59
C ALA A 184 -5.64 9.52 -28.52
N ASP A 185 -6.86 9.99 -28.71
CA ASP A 185 -7.60 10.81 -27.75
C ASP A 185 -8.00 10.01 -26.49
N ALA A 186 -8.34 8.73 -26.62
CA ALA A 186 -8.64 7.86 -25.48
C ALA A 186 -7.44 7.67 -24.54
N LEU A 187 -6.21 7.76 -25.07
CA LEU A 187 -4.94 7.65 -24.35
C LEU A 187 -4.24 9.01 -24.12
N SER A 188 -4.91 10.13 -24.44
CA SER A 188 -4.32 11.47 -24.29
C SER A 188 -3.94 11.81 -22.85
N HIS A 189 -4.65 11.25 -21.87
CA HIS A 189 -4.32 11.41 -20.46
C HIS A 189 -3.16 10.48 -20.08
N PRO A 190 -2.07 10.97 -19.45
CA PRO A 190 -0.88 10.16 -19.13
C PRO A 190 -1.19 8.89 -18.32
N MET A 191 -2.09 8.99 -17.34
CA MET A 191 -2.55 7.82 -16.56
C MET A 191 -3.22 6.77 -17.44
N ALA A 192 -4.02 7.18 -18.44
CA ALA A 192 -4.72 6.23 -19.30
C ALA A 192 -3.74 5.49 -20.23
N ALA A 193 -2.76 6.20 -20.79
CA ALA A 193 -1.67 5.60 -21.55
C ALA A 193 -0.89 4.59 -20.70
N LEU A 194 -0.45 4.99 -19.49
CA LEU A 194 0.29 4.11 -18.58
C LEU A 194 -0.50 2.85 -18.20
N LEU A 195 -1.77 3.01 -17.80
CA LEU A 195 -2.62 1.88 -17.42
C LEU A 195 -2.83 0.92 -18.60
N TYR A 196 -3.07 1.44 -19.81
CA TYR A 196 -3.18 0.61 -21.00
C TYR A 196 -1.88 -0.11 -21.31
N ASP A 197 -0.73 0.57 -21.24
CA ASP A 197 0.58 0.00 -21.53
C ASP A 197 0.91 -1.20 -20.63
N LEU A 198 0.55 -1.11 -19.34
CA LEU A 198 0.74 -2.17 -18.34
C LEU A 198 -0.16 -3.40 -18.54
N VAL A 199 -1.22 -3.32 -19.36
CA VAL A 199 -2.08 -4.48 -19.63
C VAL A 199 -1.36 -5.49 -20.54
N ASP A 200 -1.11 -6.69 -20.02
CA ASP A 200 -0.32 -7.73 -20.68
C ASP A 200 -0.99 -9.12 -20.70
N GLY A 201 -2.15 -9.29 -20.07
CA GLY A 201 -2.82 -10.58 -19.94
C GLY A 201 -2.35 -11.46 -18.77
N ALA A 202 -1.45 -10.96 -17.93
CA ALA A 202 -0.93 -11.66 -16.74
C ALA A 202 -1.18 -10.87 -15.45
N ARG A 203 -0.96 -9.54 -15.47
CA ARG A 203 -1.20 -8.65 -14.33
C ARG A 203 -2.69 -8.49 -14.05
N SER A 204 -3.06 -8.55 -12.77
CA SER A 204 -4.39 -8.17 -12.31
C SER A 204 -4.57 -6.64 -12.30
N ILE A 205 -5.81 -6.17 -12.22
CA ILE A 205 -6.10 -4.74 -12.02
C ILE A 205 -5.37 -4.22 -10.76
N ALA A 206 -5.31 -5.01 -9.69
CA ALA A 206 -4.58 -4.66 -8.47
C ALA A 206 -3.08 -4.44 -8.72
N ASP A 207 -2.44 -5.33 -9.50
CA ASP A 207 -1.02 -5.22 -9.87
C ASP A 207 -0.77 -3.98 -10.73
N ILE A 208 -1.65 -3.74 -11.71
CA ILE A 208 -1.58 -2.55 -12.57
C ILE A 208 -1.72 -1.27 -11.74
N CYS A 209 -2.66 -1.23 -10.78
CA CYS A 209 -2.83 -0.08 -9.89
C CYS A 209 -1.58 0.16 -9.03
N LEU A 210 -0.98 -0.91 -8.52
CA LEU A 210 0.24 -0.84 -7.72
C LEU A 210 1.40 -0.28 -8.54
N GLU A 211 1.65 -0.83 -9.73
CA GLU A 211 2.77 -0.41 -10.60
C GLU A 211 2.56 1.03 -11.12
N ALA A 212 1.33 1.38 -11.52
CA ALA A 212 0.99 2.73 -11.97
C ALA A 212 0.88 3.77 -10.84
N HIS A 213 0.97 3.34 -9.56
CA HIS A 213 0.64 4.15 -8.38
C HIS A 213 -0.76 4.79 -8.47
N ALA A 214 -1.67 4.14 -9.20
CA ALA A 214 -2.99 4.68 -9.52
C ALA A 214 -4.01 4.31 -8.43
N PRO A 215 -4.86 5.25 -7.99
CA PRO A 215 -5.99 4.90 -7.13
C PRO A 215 -6.93 3.94 -7.85
N GLU A 216 -7.32 2.86 -7.16
CA GLU A 216 -8.18 1.79 -7.69
C GLU A 216 -9.42 2.34 -8.41
N TYR A 217 -10.12 3.30 -7.81
CA TYR A 217 -11.30 3.93 -8.41
C TYR A 217 -11.03 4.50 -9.82
N SER A 218 -9.93 5.24 -9.97
CA SER A 218 -9.63 5.91 -11.24
C SER A 218 -9.15 4.91 -12.29
N ALA A 219 -8.30 3.98 -11.88
CA ALA A 219 -7.77 2.94 -12.76
C ALA A 219 -8.88 2.03 -13.28
N SER A 220 -9.76 1.56 -12.39
CA SER A 220 -10.89 0.70 -12.73
C SER A 220 -11.83 1.36 -13.73
N LEU A 221 -12.14 2.65 -13.60
CA LEU A 221 -12.97 3.37 -14.58
C LEU A 221 -12.30 3.49 -15.95
N VAL A 222 -11.00 3.79 -16.00
CA VAL A 222 -10.26 3.89 -17.26
C VAL A 222 -10.21 2.53 -17.96
N LEU A 223 -9.86 1.47 -17.23
CA LEU A 223 -9.77 0.11 -17.76
C LEU A 223 -11.16 -0.40 -18.19
N HIS A 224 -12.20 -0.11 -17.42
CA HIS A 224 -13.58 -0.52 -17.74
C HIS A 224 -14.11 0.19 -19.00
N ARG A 225 -13.80 1.48 -19.17
CA ARG A 225 -14.11 2.20 -20.41
C ARG A 225 -13.41 1.54 -21.62
N LEU A 226 -12.10 1.28 -21.53
CA LEU A 226 -11.34 0.66 -22.62
C LEU A 226 -11.84 -0.77 -22.94
N TYR A 227 -12.29 -1.50 -21.93
CA TYR A 227 -12.98 -2.78 -22.10
C TYR A 227 -14.33 -2.63 -22.82
N GLY A 228 -15.18 -1.71 -22.38
CA GLY A 228 -16.48 -1.45 -23.00
C GLY A 228 -16.38 -0.95 -24.45
N GLU A 229 -15.27 -0.29 -24.80
CA GLU A 229 -14.93 0.14 -26.17
C GLU A 229 -14.29 -0.97 -27.02
N GLY A 230 -14.00 -2.15 -26.45
CA GLY A 230 -13.45 -3.31 -27.15
C GLY A 230 -11.92 -3.32 -27.33
N HIS A 231 -11.21 -2.41 -26.65
CA HIS A 231 -9.74 -2.35 -26.66
C HIS A 231 -9.08 -3.34 -25.69
N LEU A 232 -9.83 -3.74 -24.66
CA LEU A 232 -9.43 -4.73 -23.68
C LEU A 232 -10.46 -5.85 -23.61
N GLU A 233 -10.02 -7.04 -23.23
CA GLU A 233 -10.89 -8.17 -22.91
C GLU A 233 -10.40 -8.90 -21.66
N ILE A 234 -11.30 -9.61 -20.98
CA ILE A 234 -10.97 -10.41 -19.81
C ILE A 234 -10.20 -11.66 -20.28
N ALA A 235 -9.04 -11.92 -19.68
CA ALA A 235 -8.24 -13.09 -20.02
C ALA A 235 -8.95 -14.39 -19.57
N ALA A 236 -9.24 -15.30 -20.52
CA ALA A 236 -9.84 -16.60 -20.21
C ALA A 236 -8.84 -17.51 -19.48
N GLY A 237 -9.19 -17.97 -18.28
CA GLY A 237 -8.42 -18.99 -17.54
C GLY A 237 -7.99 -18.64 -16.11
N ALA A 238 -8.22 -17.41 -15.64
CA ALA A 238 -7.86 -17.02 -14.27
C ALA A 238 -8.93 -17.44 -13.22
N ARG A 239 -9.29 -18.73 -13.16
CA ARG A 239 -9.97 -19.30 -11.98
C ARG A 239 -8.95 -20.02 -11.12
N ARG A 240 -8.44 -19.38 -10.07
CA ARG A 240 -7.82 -20.14 -8.97
C ARG A 240 -8.91 -21.00 -8.32
N ARG A 241 -8.78 -22.33 -8.46
CA ARG A 241 -9.63 -23.33 -7.78
C ARG A 241 -9.32 -23.31 -6.29
N THR A 242 -10.32 -23.18 -5.43
CA THR A 242 -10.24 -23.52 -3.99
C THR A 242 -10.83 -24.92 -3.77
N PRO A 243 -10.08 -25.89 -3.20
CA PRO A 243 -10.63 -27.14 -2.68
C PRO A 243 -11.21 -26.98 -1.25
N SER A 244 -12.05 -27.93 -0.82
CA SER A 244 -12.74 -27.98 0.48
C SER A 244 -11.77 -28.04 1.68
N ARG A 245 -12.01 -27.20 2.69
CA ARG A 245 -10.99 -26.38 3.37
C ARG A 245 -10.64 -26.76 4.82
N GLY A 246 -11.54 -27.39 5.57
CA GLY A 246 -11.48 -27.43 7.04
C GLY A 246 -10.33 -28.24 7.66
N GLU A 247 -10.01 -29.42 7.13
CA GLU A 247 -9.04 -30.34 7.76
C GLU A 247 -7.58 -30.02 7.38
N ALA A 248 -7.36 -29.48 6.16
CA ALA A 248 -6.03 -29.09 5.70
C ALA A 248 -5.49 -27.86 6.46
N LEU A 249 -6.36 -26.89 6.79
CA LEU A 249 -5.97 -25.66 7.49
C LEU A 249 -5.40 -25.91 8.90
N VAL A 250 -5.93 -26.92 9.62
CA VAL A 250 -5.45 -27.28 10.96
C VAL A 250 -4.04 -27.87 10.91
N VAL A 251 -3.81 -28.80 9.97
CA VAL A 251 -2.48 -29.44 9.80
C VAL A 251 -1.43 -28.41 9.39
N LEU A 252 -1.76 -27.49 8.47
CA LEU A 252 -0.84 -26.45 8.02
C LEU A 252 -0.54 -25.45 9.15
N SER A 253 -1.51 -25.14 10.02
CA SER A 253 -1.31 -24.25 11.17
C SER A 253 -0.35 -24.84 12.20
N GLU A 254 -0.48 -26.13 12.52
CA GLU A 254 0.44 -26.84 13.43
C GLU A 254 1.85 -26.97 12.84
N GLN A 255 1.95 -27.23 11.53
CA GLN A 255 3.24 -27.22 10.85
C GLN A 255 3.93 -25.85 10.91
N ALA A 256 3.18 -24.75 10.71
CA ALA A 256 3.72 -23.40 10.82
C ALA A 256 4.24 -23.12 12.24
N LYS A 257 3.49 -23.50 13.28
CA LYS A 257 3.92 -23.36 14.69
C LYS A 257 5.26 -24.08 14.95
N GLY A 258 5.37 -25.34 14.52
CA GLY A 258 6.60 -26.11 14.67
C GLY A 258 7.80 -25.53 13.90
N MET A 259 7.56 -24.83 12.79
CA MET A 259 8.61 -24.08 12.08
C MET A 259 9.05 -22.85 12.87
N LEU A 260 8.11 -22.09 13.46
CA LEU A 260 8.43 -20.92 14.27
C LEU A 260 9.25 -21.28 15.52
N GLU A 261 8.92 -22.37 16.20
CA GLU A 261 9.68 -22.86 17.36
C GLU A 261 11.13 -23.21 17.01
N LYS A 262 11.37 -23.66 15.78
CA LYS A 262 12.70 -23.99 15.26
C LYS A 262 13.43 -22.79 14.65
N GLY A 263 12.83 -21.59 14.66
CA GLY A 263 13.39 -20.38 14.05
C GLY A 263 13.31 -20.36 12.51
N ASN A 264 12.53 -21.25 11.90
CA ASN A 264 12.35 -21.34 10.45
C ASN A 264 11.26 -20.37 9.98
N PHE A 265 11.52 -19.06 10.12
CA PHE A 265 10.51 -18.02 9.92
C PHE A 265 10.04 -17.88 8.46
N GLU A 266 10.94 -17.94 7.48
CA GLU A 266 10.58 -17.77 6.06
C GLU A 266 9.67 -18.89 5.52
N PRO A 267 9.97 -20.19 5.75
CA PRO A 267 9.04 -21.26 5.42
C PRO A 267 7.69 -21.16 6.17
N ALA A 268 7.71 -20.73 7.43
CA ALA A 268 6.49 -20.52 8.20
C ALA A 268 5.62 -19.40 7.60
N LEU A 269 6.23 -18.29 7.16
CA LEU A 269 5.53 -17.19 6.47
C LEU A 269 4.82 -17.68 5.21
N VAL A 270 5.51 -18.44 4.35
CA VAL A 270 4.91 -18.99 3.13
C VAL A 270 3.68 -19.84 3.44
N LEU A 271 3.77 -20.70 4.46
CA LEU A 271 2.67 -21.58 4.85
C LEU A 271 1.48 -20.78 5.41
N LEU A 272 1.76 -19.79 6.27
CA LEU A 272 0.74 -18.95 6.89
C LEU A 272 0.05 -18.01 5.88
N GLU A 273 0.79 -17.49 4.89
CA GLU A 273 0.26 -16.71 3.77
C GLU A 273 -0.74 -17.56 2.94
N GLN A 274 -0.40 -18.83 2.67
CA GLN A 274 -1.31 -19.76 1.98
C GLN A 274 -2.60 -20.04 2.77
N ILE A 275 -2.49 -20.17 4.09
CA ILE A 275 -3.64 -20.36 4.99
C ILE A 275 -4.53 -19.11 4.99
N ARG A 276 -3.92 -17.91 5.06
CA ARG A 276 -4.64 -16.62 5.08
C ARG A 276 -5.46 -16.39 3.81
N ASP A 277 -4.88 -16.65 2.64
CA ASP A 277 -5.55 -16.46 1.35
C ASP A 277 -6.70 -17.48 1.17
N GLY A 278 -6.68 -18.53 1.98
CA GLY A 278 -7.75 -19.48 2.20
C GLY A 278 -8.82 -19.02 3.20
N ALA A 279 -9.48 -17.86 3.00
CA ALA A 279 -10.76 -17.30 3.54
C ALA A 279 -11.67 -18.04 4.58
N ASP A 280 -11.17 -18.96 5.39
CA ASP A 280 -11.74 -19.37 6.67
C ASP A 280 -10.73 -18.85 7.70
N GLY A 281 -11.02 -17.68 8.27
CA GLY A 281 -10.12 -16.99 9.18
C GLY A 281 -9.90 -17.81 10.46
N ASN A 282 -8.87 -18.67 10.47
CA ASN A 282 -8.37 -19.25 11.70
C ASN A 282 -7.84 -18.07 12.56
N PRO A 283 -8.44 -17.81 13.74
CA PRO A 283 -8.12 -16.63 14.55
C PRO A 283 -6.65 -16.59 15.03
N GLU A 284 -5.94 -17.72 14.98
CA GLU A 284 -4.52 -17.79 15.35
C GLU A 284 -3.57 -17.30 14.24
N VAL A 285 -3.98 -17.38 12.97
CA VAL A 285 -3.09 -17.10 11.82
C VAL A 285 -2.55 -15.68 11.81
N PRO A 286 -3.32 -14.62 12.10
CA PRO A 286 -2.78 -13.27 12.18
C PRO A 286 -1.68 -13.12 13.24
N ASP A 287 -1.79 -13.81 14.38
CA ASP A 287 -0.76 -13.75 15.42
C ASP A 287 0.50 -14.52 15.01
N LEU A 288 0.33 -15.71 14.44
CA LEU A 288 1.44 -16.50 13.92
C LEU A 288 2.17 -15.77 12.80
N LEU A 289 1.46 -15.08 11.90
CA LEU A 289 2.06 -14.22 10.87
C LEU A 289 2.90 -13.11 11.49
N ARG A 290 2.35 -12.34 12.44
CA ARG A 290 3.13 -11.27 13.11
C ARG A 290 4.39 -11.81 13.77
N ARG A 291 4.32 -12.95 14.45
CA ARG A 291 5.48 -13.60 15.08
C ARG A 291 6.51 -14.06 14.05
N ALA A 292 6.04 -14.63 12.94
CA ALA A 292 6.89 -15.07 11.85
C ALA A 292 7.59 -13.88 11.16
N GLU A 293 6.86 -12.79 10.90
CA GLU A 293 7.39 -11.57 10.31
C GLU A 293 8.44 -10.94 11.22
N ALA A 294 8.13 -10.73 12.50
CA ALA A 294 9.07 -10.16 13.47
C ALA A 294 10.34 -11.03 13.63
N GLY A 295 10.18 -12.35 13.70
CA GLY A 295 11.29 -13.29 13.78
C GLY A 295 12.17 -13.26 12.52
N PHE A 296 11.55 -13.19 11.33
CA PHE A 296 12.29 -13.08 10.08
C PHE A 296 13.04 -11.75 9.97
N VAL A 297 12.41 -10.62 10.31
CA VAL A 297 13.03 -9.29 10.28
C VAL A 297 14.26 -9.25 11.20
N ASP A 298 14.12 -9.75 12.43
CA ASP A 298 15.24 -9.82 13.39
C ASP A 298 16.37 -10.73 12.86
N LEU A 299 16.04 -11.91 12.34
CA LEU A 299 17.02 -12.82 11.74
C LEU A 299 17.72 -12.17 10.54
N ALA A 300 16.98 -11.48 9.68
CA ALA A 300 17.50 -10.83 8.49
C ALA A 300 18.49 -9.73 8.86
N TYR A 301 18.13 -8.82 9.77
CA TYR A 301 19.03 -7.75 10.20
C TYR A 301 20.27 -8.25 10.91
N ARG A 302 20.16 -9.32 11.72
CA ARG A 302 21.33 -9.86 12.43
C ARG A 302 22.31 -10.59 11.51
N HIS A 303 21.80 -11.34 10.52
CA HIS A 303 22.64 -12.30 9.79
C HIS A 303 22.84 -11.97 8.32
N PHE A 304 21.85 -11.39 7.64
CA PHE A 304 21.84 -11.31 6.18
C PHE A 304 21.87 -9.89 5.64
N LEU A 305 21.27 -8.92 6.32
CA LEU A 305 21.06 -7.58 5.78
C LEU A 305 21.21 -6.53 6.90
N PRO A 306 22.38 -6.37 7.54
CA PRO A 306 22.49 -5.41 8.64
C PRO A 306 22.03 -4.00 8.24
N PRO A 307 21.20 -3.33 9.07
CA PRO A 307 20.49 -2.09 8.67
C PRO A 307 21.40 -0.99 8.10
N LYS A 308 22.62 -0.85 8.65
CA LYS A 308 23.58 0.20 8.29
C LYS A 308 24.55 -0.18 7.16
N LYS A 309 24.47 -1.39 6.62
CA LYS A 309 25.30 -1.78 5.48
C LYS A 309 24.72 -1.21 4.18
N VAL A 310 25.60 -0.86 3.27
CA VAL A 310 25.24 -0.28 1.97
C VAL A 310 25.25 -1.38 0.90
N PRO A 311 24.10 -1.76 0.32
CA PRO A 311 24.07 -2.62 -0.86
C PRO A 311 24.60 -1.90 -2.10
N VAL A 312 25.50 -2.57 -2.81
CA VAL A 312 26.09 -2.12 -4.07
C VAL A 312 25.98 -3.25 -5.09
N LEU A 313 25.47 -2.94 -6.28
CA LEU A 313 25.36 -3.90 -7.36
C LEU A 313 26.74 -4.51 -7.69
N THR A 314 26.77 -5.82 -7.94
CA THR A 314 28.00 -6.54 -8.29
C THR A 314 28.41 -6.31 -9.75
N ARG A 315 27.46 -5.86 -10.58
CA ARG A 315 27.62 -5.52 -11.99
C ARG A 315 26.74 -4.31 -12.33
N PRO A 316 27.04 -3.57 -13.41
CA PRO A 316 26.25 -2.40 -13.82
C PRO A 316 24.78 -2.73 -14.05
N LEU A 317 23.88 -1.77 -13.77
CA LEU A 317 22.43 -1.96 -13.87
C LEU A 317 21.99 -2.39 -15.27
N GLU A 318 22.65 -1.88 -16.30
CA GLU A 318 22.38 -2.19 -17.71
C GLU A 318 22.60 -3.67 -18.03
N SER A 319 23.52 -4.32 -17.32
CA SER A 319 23.79 -5.76 -17.46
C SER A 319 22.80 -6.65 -16.70
N LEU A 320 21.96 -6.04 -15.84
CA LEU A 320 20.87 -6.71 -15.14
C LEU A 320 19.55 -6.66 -15.93
N VAL A 321 19.49 -5.89 -17.02
CA VAL A 321 18.30 -5.78 -17.88
C VAL A 321 17.94 -7.10 -18.55
N SER A 322 18.93 -7.99 -18.75
CA SER A 322 18.70 -9.34 -19.26
C SER A 322 18.26 -10.35 -18.18
N GLU A 323 18.25 -9.97 -16.91
CA GLU A 323 17.70 -10.81 -15.85
C GLU A 323 16.18 -10.61 -15.76
N GLU A 324 15.44 -11.69 -15.55
CA GLU A 324 14.00 -11.63 -15.21
C GLU A 324 13.84 -11.10 -13.78
N LEU A 325 14.04 -9.80 -13.57
CA LEU A 325 13.73 -9.13 -12.30
C LEU A 325 12.24 -8.85 -12.23
N THR A 326 11.61 -9.17 -11.10
CA THR A 326 10.25 -8.68 -10.84
C THR A 326 10.26 -7.17 -10.66
N PRO A 327 9.11 -6.46 -10.80
CA PRO A 327 9.05 -5.02 -10.57
C PRO A 327 9.55 -4.61 -9.17
N GLU A 328 9.24 -5.40 -8.15
CA GLU A 328 9.71 -5.20 -6.78
C GLU A 328 11.23 -5.36 -6.67
N GLU A 329 11.78 -6.38 -7.34
CA GLU A 329 13.22 -6.58 -7.44
C GLU A 329 13.89 -5.42 -8.18
N GLY A 330 13.36 -5.01 -9.33
CA GLY A 330 13.86 -3.89 -10.13
C GLY A 330 13.83 -2.58 -9.34
N PHE A 331 12.74 -2.31 -8.61
CA PHE A 331 12.63 -1.17 -7.71
C PHE A 331 13.78 -1.18 -6.68
N LEU A 332 13.97 -2.29 -5.96
CA LEU A 332 15.00 -2.37 -4.92
C LEU A 332 16.41 -2.27 -5.51
N VAL A 333 16.67 -2.95 -6.64
CA VAL A 333 17.94 -2.90 -7.38
C VAL A 333 18.27 -1.48 -7.82
N SER A 334 17.28 -0.71 -8.29
CA SER A 334 17.47 0.70 -8.68
C SER A 334 17.94 1.60 -7.53
N ARG A 335 17.71 1.18 -6.27
CA ARG A 335 18.13 1.90 -5.06
C ARG A 335 19.50 1.47 -4.53
N MET A 336 20.13 0.46 -5.12
CA MET A 336 21.45 -0.05 -4.73
C MET A 336 22.61 0.69 -5.42
N THR A 337 22.50 2.02 -5.52
CA THR A 337 23.51 2.89 -6.15
C THR A 337 24.79 3.03 -5.33
N GLY A 338 24.85 2.40 -4.16
CA GLY A 338 25.93 2.54 -3.19
C GLY A 338 25.86 3.77 -2.28
N SER A 339 24.74 4.48 -2.29
CA SER A 339 24.49 5.62 -1.40
C SER A 339 23.45 5.34 -0.31
N TRP A 340 22.67 4.28 -0.47
CA TRP A 340 21.57 3.94 0.43
C TRP A 340 21.94 2.73 1.28
N ASP A 341 21.76 2.80 2.60
CA ASP A 341 21.85 1.62 3.47
C ASP A 341 20.55 0.79 3.44
N ILE A 342 20.60 -0.43 3.98
CA ILE A 342 19.44 -1.34 4.00
C ILE A 342 18.22 -0.70 4.66
N GLU A 343 18.40 -0.07 5.82
CA GLU A 343 17.33 0.61 6.56
C GLU A 343 16.67 1.71 5.73
N SER A 344 17.48 2.47 5.00
CA SER A 344 17.03 3.52 4.09
C SER A 344 16.21 2.96 2.95
N ILE A 345 16.66 1.87 2.33
CA ILE A 345 15.94 1.20 1.25
C ILE A 345 14.60 0.64 1.75
N VAL A 346 14.57 0.04 2.94
CA VAL A 346 13.33 -0.40 3.58
C VAL A 346 12.38 0.77 3.80
N SER A 347 12.88 1.88 4.35
CA SER A 347 12.07 3.06 4.68
C SER A 347 11.44 3.77 3.47
N ILE A 348 12.07 3.72 2.30
CA ILE A 348 11.56 4.33 1.06
C ILE A 348 10.80 3.35 0.17
N SER A 349 10.83 2.06 0.51
CA SER A 349 10.21 1.03 -0.30
C SER A 349 8.69 1.10 -0.19
N PRO A 350 7.96 0.90 -1.30
CA PRO A 350 6.51 0.76 -1.28
C PRO A 350 6.06 -0.63 -0.78
N LEU A 351 6.98 -1.47 -0.30
CA LEU A 351 6.70 -2.83 0.15
C LEU A 351 6.82 -2.91 1.68
N ARG A 352 6.18 -3.92 2.29
CA ARG A 352 6.33 -4.15 3.73
C ARG A 352 7.78 -4.50 4.04
N GLU A 353 8.27 -4.11 5.21
CA GLU A 353 9.66 -4.37 5.63
C GLU A 353 10.06 -5.84 5.45
N VAL A 354 9.21 -6.77 5.90
CA VAL A 354 9.45 -8.21 5.72
C VAL A 354 9.57 -8.61 4.25
N GLU A 355 8.78 -8.02 3.35
CA GLU A 355 8.83 -8.29 1.91
C GLU A 355 10.12 -7.75 1.28
N VAL A 356 10.49 -6.52 1.64
CA VAL A 356 11.77 -5.92 1.23
C VAL A 356 12.92 -6.83 1.62
N LEU A 357 13.00 -7.25 2.88
CA LEU A 357 14.08 -8.09 3.37
C LEU A 357 14.08 -9.47 2.69
N ARG A 358 12.92 -10.08 2.41
CA ARG A 358 12.83 -11.34 1.64
C ARG A 358 13.34 -11.16 0.22
N ILE A 359 12.97 -10.07 -0.45
CA ILE A 359 13.45 -9.78 -1.82
C ILE A 359 14.96 -9.51 -1.82
N LEU A 360 15.44 -8.66 -0.92
CA LEU A 360 16.87 -8.36 -0.77
C LEU A 360 17.67 -9.63 -0.46
N LYS A 361 17.14 -10.54 0.36
CA LYS A 361 17.75 -11.85 0.60
C LYS A 361 17.88 -12.66 -0.69
N ARG A 362 16.80 -12.81 -1.47
CA ARG A 362 16.83 -13.53 -2.76
C ARG A 362 17.79 -12.90 -3.77
N LEU A 363 17.79 -11.58 -3.89
CA LEU A 363 18.71 -10.85 -4.77
C LEU A 363 20.18 -11.03 -4.35
N ARG A 364 20.45 -11.09 -3.04
CA ARG A 364 21.79 -11.36 -2.50
C ARG A 364 22.22 -12.81 -2.75
N GLU A 365 21.31 -13.77 -2.61
CA GLU A 365 21.56 -15.19 -2.95
C GLU A 365 21.85 -15.39 -4.44
N ARG A 366 21.21 -14.59 -5.30
CA ARG A 366 21.49 -14.50 -6.75
C ARG A 366 22.76 -13.68 -7.08
N MET A 367 23.48 -13.20 -6.06
CA MET A 367 24.71 -12.41 -6.20
C MET A 367 24.52 -11.11 -7.01
N ILE A 368 23.32 -10.53 -6.99
CA ILE A 368 22.99 -9.27 -7.70
C ILE A 368 23.66 -8.06 -7.04
N PHE A 369 23.82 -8.10 -5.72
CA PHE A 369 24.51 -7.06 -4.96
C PHE A 369 25.35 -7.66 -3.83
N ARG A 370 26.28 -6.84 -3.34
CA ARG A 370 27.08 -7.12 -2.14
C ARG A 370 26.91 -6.00 -1.13
N LEU A 371 27.15 -6.31 0.14
CA LEU A 371 27.11 -5.33 1.22
C LEU A 371 28.50 -4.73 1.46
N GLN A 372 28.55 -3.43 1.72
CA GLN A 372 29.75 -2.70 2.09
C GLN A 372 29.49 -1.89 3.37
N ASP A 373 30.57 -1.51 4.05
CA ASP A 373 30.48 -0.49 5.09
C ASP A 373 30.10 0.86 4.49
N PRO A 374 29.36 1.71 5.23
CA PRO A 374 29.02 3.04 4.76
C PRO A 374 30.32 3.81 4.46
N PRO A 375 30.33 4.64 3.40
CA PRO A 375 31.51 5.43 3.06
C PRO A 375 31.92 6.32 4.24
N GLU A 376 33.21 6.42 4.52
CA GLU A 376 33.72 7.31 5.57
C GLU A 376 33.24 8.74 5.29
N PRO A 377 32.75 9.47 6.31
CA PRO A 377 32.36 10.86 6.12
C PRO A 377 33.56 11.65 5.60
N ALA A 378 33.37 12.39 4.51
CA ALA A 378 34.41 13.24 3.94
C ALA A 378 34.96 14.14 5.04
N THR A 379 36.23 13.93 5.40
CA THR A 379 36.93 14.73 6.40
C THR A 379 36.98 16.15 5.84
N THR A 380 36.17 17.05 6.43
CA THR A 380 36.09 18.45 6.01
C THR A 380 37.09 19.28 6.78
#